data_AF-A0A2V6BE91-F1
#
_entry.id   AF-A0A2V6BE91-F1
#
_cell.length_a   1.000
_cell.length_b   1.000
_cell.length_c   1.000
_cell.angle_alpha   90.00
_cell.angle_beta   90.00
_cell.angle_gamma   90.00
#
_symmetry.space_group_name_H-M   'P 1'
#
loop_
_entity.id
_entity.type
_entity.pdbx_description
1 polymer ?
#
loop_
_entity_poly.entity_id
_entity_poly.type
_entity_poly.pdbx_seq_one_letter_code
_entity_poly.pdbx_strand_id
1 'polypeptide(L)'
;MVLSEDDVRKVLRMEDLIPTMADALRDLSAGAVLQPLRSVLPVSEYGGFLGVMPACGRALGAKLVTFYPQNKDMHTHHAMILLFRPETGEPLAVMDGRLITEMRTAAVSAVATKLLARADTHVLTILGSGVQARSHLEAVRLVQEFREVRVWSPHNAERFAREFQVHAATSAEAAVRGADVIVVATSATTPILRGEWVAPGAHIN
;
A
#
# COMPACT_ATOMS: atom_id res chain seq x y z
N MET A 1 24.75 -8.92 3.82
CA MET A 1 23.72 -9.65 4.61
C MET A 1 22.50 -9.93 3.74
N VAL A 2 21.80 -11.06 3.91
CA VAL A 2 20.55 -11.36 3.19
C VAL A 2 19.44 -11.55 4.22
N LEU A 3 18.32 -10.84 4.09
CA LEU A 3 17.17 -10.95 4.97
C LEU A 3 15.97 -11.51 4.20
N SER A 4 15.44 -12.63 4.68
CA SER A 4 14.22 -13.23 4.14
C SER A 4 12.99 -12.41 4.52
N GLU A 5 11.84 -12.73 3.91
CA GLU A 5 10.56 -12.14 4.34
C GLU A 5 10.27 -12.41 5.82
N ASP A 6 10.61 -13.60 6.33
CA ASP A 6 10.43 -13.95 7.74
C ASP A 6 11.31 -13.11 8.66
N ASP A 7 12.54 -12.78 8.23
CA ASP A 7 13.42 -11.90 9.00
C ASP A 7 12.89 -10.47 9.03
N VAL A 8 12.38 -9.97 7.90
CA VAL A 8 11.69 -8.67 7.83
C VAL A 8 10.46 -8.67 8.73
N ARG A 9 9.62 -9.72 8.69
CA ARG A 9 8.38 -9.85 9.47
C ARG A 9 8.61 -9.82 10.99
N LYS A 10 9.77 -10.30 11.46
CA LYS A 10 10.12 -10.27 12.89
C LYS A 10 10.31 -8.84 13.42
N VAL A 11 10.68 -7.89 12.56
CA VAL A 11 11.10 -6.55 13.00
C VAL A 11 10.24 -5.41 12.43
N LEU A 12 9.56 -5.62 11.31
CA LEU A 12 8.76 -4.59 10.66
C LEU A 12 7.38 -4.47 11.34
N ARG A 13 7.10 -3.31 11.93
CA ARG A 13 5.83 -3.00 12.61
C ARG A 13 5.12 -1.84 11.91
N MET A 14 3.80 -1.89 11.82
CA MET A 14 3.01 -0.87 11.13
C MET A 14 3.02 0.45 11.92
N GLU A 15 3.01 0.35 13.24
CA GLU A 15 3.05 1.43 14.22
C GLU A 15 4.32 2.28 14.08
N ASP A 16 5.45 1.64 13.75
CA ASP A 16 6.72 2.32 13.48
C ASP A 16 6.79 2.87 12.05
N LEU A 17 6.17 2.16 11.09
CA LEU A 17 6.17 2.55 9.69
C LEU A 17 5.38 3.82 9.41
N ILE A 18 4.21 4.01 10.02
CA ILE A 18 3.37 5.20 9.79
C ILE A 18 4.13 6.51 10.09
N PRO A 19 4.72 6.73 11.28
CA PRO A 19 5.51 7.93 11.55
C PRO A 19 6.78 7.99 10.68
N THR A 20 7.43 6.85 10.40
CA THR A 20 8.59 6.81 9.50
C THR A 20 8.26 7.27 8.08
N MET A 21 7.09 6.88 7.55
CA MET A 21 6.62 7.33 6.23
C MET A 21 6.23 8.81 6.25
N ALA A 22 5.62 9.30 7.32
CA ALA A 22 5.33 10.73 7.46
C ALA A 22 6.61 11.58 7.41
N ASP A 23 7.64 11.15 8.14
CA ASP A 23 8.96 11.78 8.12
C ASP A 23 9.63 11.70 6.75
N ALA A 24 9.63 10.53 6.10
CA ALA A 24 10.21 10.37 4.77
C ALA A 24 9.53 11.27 3.71
N LEU A 25 8.19 11.42 3.78
CA LEU A 25 7.44 12.33 2.92
C LEU A 25 7.79 13.79 3.22
N ARG A 26 7.92 14.17 4.49
CA ARG A 26 8.35 15.52 4.89
C ARG A 26 9.74 15.84 4.35
N ASP A 27 10.69 14.93 4.53
CA ASP A 27 12.08 15.09 4.07
C ASP A 27 12.14 15.23 2.54
N LEU A 28 11.35 14.43 1.80
CA LEU A 28 11.24 14.53 0.35
C LEU A 28 10.68 15.90 -0.07
N SER A 29 9.57 16.34 0.54
CA SER A 29 8.96 17.64 0.23
C SER A 29 9.83 18.84 0.62
N ALA A 30 10.73 18.68 1.59
CA ALA A 30 11.70 19.69 1.99
C ALA A 30 12.96 19.72 1.09
N GLY A 31 13.07 18.83 0.10
CA GLY A 31 14.23 18.74 -0.78
C GLY A 31 15.45 18.04 -0.15
N ALA A 32 15.27 17.34 0.96
CA ALA A 32 16.34 16.63 1.68
C ALA A 32 16.60 15.20 1.16
N VAL A 33 15.87 14.76 0.13
CA VAL A 33 15.95 13.42 -0.45
C VAL A 33 16.26 13.51 -1.94
N LEU A 34 17.30 12.79 -2.37
CA LEU A 34 17.59 12.54 -3.78
C LEU A 34 16.81 11.30 -4.22
N GLN A 35 15.72 11.49 -4.96
CA GLN A 35 14.90 10.40 -5.50
C GLN A 35 14.56 10.67 -6.97
N PRO A 36 15.31 10.10 -7.93
CA PRO A 36 14.95 10.25 -9.34
C PRO A 36 13.62 9.53 -9.63
N LEU A 37 13.01 9.87 -10.78
CA LEU A 37 11.86 9.14 -11.27
C LEU A 37 12.24 7.65 -11.47
N ARG A 38 11.34 6.76 -11.05
CA ARG A 38 11.54 5.31 -11.25
C ARG A 38 11.76 4.97 -12.72
N SER A 39 12.67 4.04 -12.98
CA SER A 39 12.83 3.42 -14.29
C SER A 39 11.95 2.18 -14.37
N VAL A 40 11.27 1.99 -15.49
CA VAL A 40 10.46 0.80 -15.77
C VAL A 40 10.95 0.18 -17.06
N LEU A 41 11.30 -1.09 -16.99
CA LEU A 41 11.64 -1.93 -18.13
C LEU A 41 10.45 -2.86 -18.40
N PRO A 42 9.65 -2.60 -19.45
CA PRO A 42 8.60 -3.52 -19.87
C PRO A 42 9.22 -4.85 -20.32
N VAL A 43 8.62 -5.96 -19.88
CA VAL A 43 8.96 -7.30 -20.32
C VAL A 43 7.75 -7.85 -21.07
N SER A 44 7.43 -7.18 -22.19
CA SER A 44 6.16 -7.32 -22.90
C SER A 44 5.87 -8.75 -23.36
N GLU A 45 6.89 -9.52 -23.73
CA GLU A 45 6.77 -10.93 -24.12
C GLU A 45 6.11 -11.79 -23.03
N TYR A 46 6.38 -11.47 -21.77
CA TYR A 46 5.84 -12.18 -20.60
C TYR A 46 4.74 -11.39 -19.88
N GLY A 47 4.26 -10.29 -20.47
CA GLY A 47 3.14 -9.52 -19.94
C GLY A 47 3.39 -8.82 -18.60
N GLY A 48 4.65 -8.54 -18.25
CA GLY A 48 5.04 -7.90 -16.99
C GLY A 48 6.05 -6.77 -17.14
N PHE A 49 6.60 -6.30 -16.02
CA PHE A 49 7.69 -5.31 -16.02
C PHE A 49 8.65 -5.49 -14.84
N LEU A 50 9.86 -4.94 -14.99
CA LEU A 50 10.81 -4.66 -13.90
C LEU A 50 10.85 -3.16 -13.63
N GLY A 51 10.65 -2.76 -12.37
CA GLY A 51 10.78 -1.39 -11.90
C GLY A 51 11.99 -1.23 -10.98
N VAL A 52 12.73 -0.13 -11.15
CA VAL A 52 13.87 0.25 -10.32
C VAL A 52 13.58 1.59 -9.65
N MET A 53 13.68 1.63 -8.32
CA MET A 53 13.31 2.79 -7.49
C MET A 53 14.45 3.11 -6.52
N PRO A 54 15.50 3.83 -6.94
CA PRO A 54 16.59 4.25 -6.06
C PRO A 54 16.22 5.53 -5.29
N ALA A 55 16.75 5.67 -4.08
CA ALA A 55 16.65 6.90 -3.30
C ALA A 55 17.86 7.04 -2.37
N CYS A 56 18.25 8.29 -2.09
CA CYS A 56 19.22 8.65 -1.06
C CYS A 56 18.63 9.74 -0.17
N GLY A 57 18.52 9.48 1.13
CA GLY A 57 18.06 10.41 2.15
C GLY A 57 18.59 9.95 3.50
N ARG A 58 17.70 9.60 4.43
CA ARG A 58 18.08 8.93 5.70
C ARG A 58 18.81 7.59 5.50
N ALA A 59 18.65 6.99 4.33
CA ALA A 59 19.34 5.78 3.90
C ALA A 59 19.62 5.84 2.39
N LEU A 60 20.65 5.13 1.93
CA LEU A 60 20.92 4.91 0.51
C LEU A 60 20.46 3.50 0.13
N GLY A 61 19.54 3.41 -0.83
CA GLY A 61 19.03 2.11 -1.27
C GLY A 61 18.30 2.15 -2.60
N ALA A 62 17.96 0.96 -3.08
CA ALA A 62 17.11 0.80 -4.25
C ALA A 62 16.14 -0.36 -4.05
N LYS A 63 14.88 -0.15 -4.44
CA LYS A 63 13.93 -1.24 -4.60
C LYS A 63 13.90 -1.68 -6.06
N LEU A 64 14.06 -2.98 -6.27
CA LEU A 64 13.72 -3.63 -7.54
C LEU A 64 12.40 -4.36 -7.33
N VAL A 65 11.45 -4.15 -8.22
CA VAL A 65 10.12 -4.77 -8.16
C VAL A 65 9.74 -5.32 -9.52
N THR A 66 9.21 -6.54 -9.55
CA THR A 66 8.56 -7.08 -10.73
C THR A 66 7.06 -7.15 -10.52
N PHE A 67 6.31 -6.93 -11.59
CA PHE A 67 4.86 -7.08 -11.59
C PHE A 67 4.40 -7.90 -12.80
N TYR A 68 3.68 -8.98 -12.52
CA TYR A 68 3.13 -9.92 -13.50
C TYR A 68 1.66 -10.20 -13.13
N PRO A 69 0.70 -9.49 -13.74
CA PRO A 69 -0.72 -9.60 -13.37
C PRO A 69 -1.34 -10.97 -13.68
N GLN A 70 -0.71 -11.77 -14.55
CA GLN A 70 -1.20 -13.10 -14.92
C GLN A 70 -0.78 -14.20 -13.91
N ASN A 71 0.05 -13.87 -12.91
CA ASN A 71 0.43 -14.83 -11.87
C ASN A 71 -0.80 -15.28 -11.07
N LYS A 72 -1.09 -16.59 -11.08
CA LYS A 72 -2.22 -17.19 -10.35
C LYS A 72 -1.78 -17.93 -9.09
N ASP A 73 -0.74 -18.75 -9.21
CA ASP A 73 -0.24 -19.63 -8.13
C ASP A 73 0.89 -18.99 -7.31
N MET A 74 1.18 -17.71 -7.56
CA MET A 74 2.20 -16.93 -6.86
C MET A 74 1.78 -15.45 -6.81
N HIS A 75 2.54 -14.65 -6.05
CA HIS A 75 2.28 -13.22 -5.95
C HIS A 75 2.43 -12.53 -7.31
N THR A 76 1.55 -11.55 -7.57
CA THR A 76 1.68 -10.71 -8.78
C THR A 76 2.83 -9.71 -8.66
N HIS A 77 3.25 -9.39 -7.45
CA HIS A 77 4.39 -8.51 -7.17
C HIS A 77 5.47 -9.28 -6.41
N HIS A 78 6.71 -9.18 -6.90
CA HIS A 78 7.90 -9.58 -6.15
C HIS A 78 8.81 -8.38 -6.04
N ALA A 79 9.54 -8.26 -4.93
CA ALA A 79 10.47 -7.15 -4.77
C ALA A 79 11.68 -7.54 -3.91
N MET A 80 12.76 -6.83 -4.13
CA MET A 80 13.94 -6.83 -3.27
C MET A 80 14.34 -5.40 -2.96
N ILE A 81 14.88 -5.17 -1.77
CA ILE A 81 15.44 -3.89 -1.36
C ILE A 81 16.93 -4.08 -1.08
N LEU A 82 17.75 -3.31 -1.78
CA LEU A 82 19.18 -3.23 -1.55
C LEU A 82 19.47 -1.98 -0.73
N LEU A 83 20.30 -2.15 0.30
CA LEU A 83 20.76 -1.09 1.19
C LEU A 83 22.28 -0.96 1.07
N PHE A 84 22.75 0.28 0.98
CA PHE A 84 24.17 0.60 0.83
C PHE A 84 24.61 1.60 1.90
N ARG A 85 25.89 1.56 2.25
CA ARG A 85 26.54 2.58 3.06
C ARG A 85 26.70 3.85 2.22
N PRO A 86 26.07 4.99 2.59
CA PRO A 86 26.17 6.21 1.79
C PRO A 86 27.60 6.72 1.60
N GLU A 87 28.45 6.53 2.61
CA GLU A 87 29.82 7.08 2.62
C GLU A 87 30.79 6.31 1.72
N THR A 88 30.56 5.02 1.50
CA THR A 88 31.51 4.13 0.81
C THR A 88 30.91 3.36 -0.38
N GLY A 89 29.59 3.34 -0.50
CA GLY A 89 28.88 2.50 -1.47
C GLY A 89 28.86 1.01 -1.11
N GLU A 90 29.39 0.61 0.06
CA GLU A 90 29.40 -0.79 0.50
C GLU A 90 27.98 -1.36 0.56
N PRO A 91 27.68 -2.51 -0.09
CA PRO A 91 26.39 -3.17 0.02
C PRO A 91 26.23 -3.77 1.41
N LEU A 92 25.26 -3.26 2.17
CA LEU A 92 24.99 -3.68 3.55
C LEU A 92 24.04 -4.89 3.58
N ALA A 93 22.92 -4.78 2.87
CA ALA A 93 21.88 -5.79 2.91
C ALA A 93 21.11 -5.92 1.58
N VAL A 94 20.67 -7.14 1.29
CA VAL A 94 19.60 -7.43 0.34
C VAL A 94 18.46 -8.04 1.13
N MET A 95 17.26 -7.49 0.99
CA MET A 95 16.09 -7.88 1.79
C MET A 95 14.92 -8.24 0.88
N ASP A 96 14.09 -9.18 1.30
CA ASP A 96 12.76 -9.32 0.70
C ASP A 96 12.01 -7.97 0.75
N GLY A 97 11.47 -7.57 -0.39
CA GLY A 97 10.78 -6.30 -0.54
C GLY A 97 9.27 -6.43 -0.64
N ARG A 98 8.71 -7.64 -0.63
CA ARG A 98 7.26 -7.87 -0.83
C ARG A 98 6.49 -7.36 0.37
N LEU A 99 6.80 -7.86 1.57
CA LEU A 99 6.15 -7.41 2.81
C LEU A 99 6.40 -5.92 3.07
N ILE A 100 7.63 -5.44 2.82
CA ILE A 100 7.96 -4.02 2.94
C ILE A 100 7.09 -3.19 1.99
N THR A 101 6.93 -3.61 0.73
CA THR A 101 6.08 -2.92 -0.25
C THR A 101 4.63 -2.89 0.18
N GLU A 102 4.10 -3.99 0.72
CA GLU A 102 2.73 -4.05 1.25
C GLU A 102 2.54 -3.05 2.38
N MET A 103 3.33 -3.18 3.45
CA MET A 103 3.14 -2.37 4.66
C MET A 103 3.45 -0.89 4.43
N ARG A 104 4.53 -0.55 3.72
CA ARG A 104 4.88 0.87 3.49
C ARG A 104 3.85 1.59 2.60
N THR A 105 3.17 0.86 1.71
CA THR A 105 2.13 1.46 0.85
C THR A 105 0.91 1.80 1.70
N ALA A 106 0.45 0.86 2.53
CA ALA A 106 -0.64 1.09 3.48
C ALA A 106 -0.31 2.18 4.50
N ALA A 107 0.93 2.21 5.02
CA ALA A 107 1.38 3.24 5.97
C ALA A 107 1.31 4.65 5.38
N VAL A 108 1.70 4.85 4.11
CA VAL A 108 1.56 6.14 3.43
C VAL A 108 0.08 6.54 3.32
N SER A 109 -0.80 5.61 2.95
CA SER A 109 -2.25 5.86 2.90
C SER A 109 -2.83 6.19 4.28
N ALA A 110 -2.32 5.58 5.35
CA ALA A 110 -2.72 5.93 6.72
C ALA A 110 -2.26 7.35 7.09
N VAL A 111 -1.03 7.76 6.73
CA VAL A 111 -0.58 9.15 6.90
C VAL A 111 -1.49 10.12 6.14
N ALA A 112 -1.82 9.82 4.88
CA ALA A 112 -2.73 10.65 4.09
C ALA A 112 -4.12 10.73 4.73
N THR A 113 -4.69 9.59 5.15
CA THR A 113 -5.98 9.52 5.84
C THR A 113 -5.98 10.36 7.12
N LYS A 114 -4.94 10.25 7.94
CA LYS A 114 -4.81 11.03 9.19
C LYS A 114 -4.82 12.55 8.95
N LEU A 115 -4.25 13.00 7.83
CA LEU A 115 -4.09 14.43 7.53
C LEU A 115 -5.24 15.01 6.70
N LEU A 116 -5.89 14.20 5.86
CA LEU A 116 -6.83 14.67 4.84
C LEU A 116 -8.28 14.25 5.11
N ALA A 117 -8.51 13.17 5.87
CA ALA A 117 -9.87 12.79 6.23
C ALA A 117 -10.46 13.78 7.25
N ARG A 118 -11.78 13.94 7.22
CA ARG A 118 -12.49 14.81 8.17
C ARG A 118 -12.42 14.23 9.58
N ALA A 119 -12.46 15.09 10.60
CA ALA A 119 -12.38 14.65 11.99
C ALA A 119 -13.56 13.75 12.42
N ASP A 120 -14.73 13.92 11.78
CA ASP A 120 -15.96 13.15 11.99
C ASP A 120 -16.04 11.89 11.12
N THR A 121 -14.90 11.33 10.71
CA THR A 121 -14.82 10.10 9.91
C THR A 121 -15.24 8.87 10.73
N HIS A 122 -16.25 8.12 10.25
CA HIS A 122 -16.77 6.93 10.94
C HIS A 122 -16.93 5.70 10.05
N VAL A 123 -17.03 5.86 8.72
CA VAL A 123 -17.26 4.76 7.78
C VAL A 123 -16.07 4.58 6.85
N LEU A 124 -15.42 3.41 6.94
CA LEU A 124 -14.38 2.97 6.00
C LEU A 124 -14.96 2.02 4.96
N THR A 125 -14.65 2.24 3.69
CA THR A 125 -14.93 1.30 2.62
C THR A 125 -13.65 0.89 1.91
N ILE A 126 -13.47 -0.42 1.70
CA ILE A 126 -12.36 -0.98 0.92
C ILE A 126 -12.92 -1.64 -0.34
N LEU A 127 -12.51 -1.14 -1.50
CA LEU A 127 -12.73 -1.78 -2.79
C LEU A 127 -11.52 -2.65 -3.10
N GLY A 128 -11.69 -3.96 -3.01
CA GLY A 128 -10.63 -4.96 -3.12
C GLY A 128 -10.57 -5.87 -1.88
N SER A 129 -10.03 -7.07 -2.06
CA SER A 129 -9.91 -8.10 -1.01
C SER A 129 -8.53 -8.79 -1.01
N GLY A 130 -7.55 -8.18 -1.69
CA GLY A 130 -6.19 -8.70 -1.82
C GLY A 130 -5.23 -8.24 -0.71
N VAL A 131 -3.92 -8.45 -0.94
CA VAL A 131 -2.86 -8.12 0.03
C VAL A 131 -2.86 -6.64 0.46
N GLN A 132 -3.11 -5.72 -0.49
CA GLN A 132 -3.18 -4.30 -0.20
C GLN A 132 -4.43 -3.94 0.62
N ALA A 133 -5.58 -4.56 0.34
CA ALA A 133 -6.80 -4.35 1.13
C ALA A 133 -6.59 -4.71 2.60
N ARG A 134 -5.94 -5.86 2.87
CA ARG A 134 -5.59 -6.30 4.23
C ARG A 134 -4.65 -5.30 4.92
N SER A 135 -3.54 -4.96 4.26
CA SER A 135 -2.53 -4.07 4.87
C SER A 135 -3.08 -2.66 5.10
N HIS A 136 -3.91 -2.15 4.18
CA HIS A 136 -4.58 -0.85 4.35
C HIS A 136 -5.57 -0.88 5.52
N LEU A 137 -6.37 -1.93 5.67
CA LEU A 137 -7.28 -2.07 6.80
C LEU A 137 -6.53 -1.98 8.14
N GLU A 138 -5.41 -2.68 8.26
CA GLU A 138 -4.53 -2.63 9.44
C GLU A 138 -4.00 -1.20 9.68
N ALA A 139 -3.41 -0.58 8.66
CA ALA A 139 -2.76 0.72 8.79
C ALA A 139 -3.75 1.86 9.12
N VAL A 140 -4.90 1.92 8.42
CA VAL A 140 -5.85 3.03 8.62
C VAL A 140 -6.56 2.95 9.96
N ARG A 141 -6.77 1.73 10.50
CA ARG A 141 -7.34 1.54 11.86
C ARG A 141 -6.41 2.02 12.97
N LEU A 142 -5.10 2.15 12.71
CA LEU A 142 -4.14 2.69 13.68
C LEU A 142 -4.18 4.22 13.78
N VAL A 143 -4.80 4.91 12.80
CA VAL A 143 -4.85 6.38 12.78
C VAL A 143 -6.26 6.95 12.91
N GLN A 144 -7.29 6.12 12.74
CA GLN A 144 -8.70 6.51 12.83
C GLN A 144 -9.57 5.36 13.35
N GLU A 145 -10.49 5.67 14.24
CA GLU A 145 -11.50 4.73 14.72
C GLU A 145 -12.72 4.74 13.76
N PHE A 146 -13.04 3.57 13.21
CA PHE A 146 -14.20 3.40 12.31
C PHE A 146 -15.30 2.61 13.03
N ARG A 147 -16.51 3.16 13.04
CA ARG A 147 -17.72 2.48 13.57
C ARG A 147 -18.22 1.41 12.61
N GLU A 148 -17.98 1.61 11.33
CA GLU A 148 -18.36 0.67 10.28
C GLU A 148 -17.21 0.50 9.29
N VAL A 149 -16.92 -0.75 8.94
CA VAL A 149 -16.00 -1.08 7.86
C VAL A 149 -16.72 -1.96 6.85
N ARG A 150 -16.64 -1.56 5.58
CA ARG A 150 -17.25 -2.25 4.44
C ARG A 150 -16.15 -2.73 3.49
N VAL A 151 -16.37 -3.88 2.88
CA VAL A 151 -15.52 -4.41 1.82
C VAL A 151 -16.38 -4.80 0.62
N TRP A 152 -15.88 -4.50 -0.58
CA TRP A 152 -16.42 -5.05 -1.81
C TRP A 152 -15.30 -5.54 -2.71
N SER A 153 -15.53 -6.68 -3.36
CA SER A 153 -14.66 -7.19 -4.43
C SER A 153 -15.45 -8.20 -5.25
N PRO A 154 -15.14 -8.40 -6.55
CA PRO A 154 -15.83 -9.39 -7.38
C PRO A 154 -15.64 -10.83 -6.86
N HIS A 155 -14.55 -11.08 -6.13
CA HIS A 155 -14.20 -12.38 -5.58
C HIS A 155 -13.70 -12.22 -4.15
N ASN A 156 -14.09 -13.13 -3.26
CA ASN A 156 -13.57 -13.24 -1.88
C ASN A 156 -13.97 -12.13 -0.89
N ALA A 157 -14.90 -11.21 -1.23
CA ALA A 157 -15.38 -10.19 -0.28
C ALA A 157 -15.91 -10.81 1.02
N GLU A 158 -16.74 -11.85 0.90
CA GLU A 158 -17.29 -12.62 2.02
C GLU A 158 -16.22 -13.29 2.89
N ARG A 159 -15.15 -13.80 2.27
CA ARG A 159 -14.03 -14.40 3.00
C ARG A 159 -13.28 -13.34 3.79
N PHE A 160 -12.96 -12.21 3.14
CA PHE A 160 -12.30 -11.07 3.78
C PHE A 160 -13.15 -10.52 4.94
N ALA A 161 -14.45 -10.35 4.71
CA ALA A 161 -15.42 -9.91 5.71
C ALA A 161 -15.40 -10.78 6.97
N ARG A 162 -15.42 -12.11 6.81
CA ARG A 162 -15.31 -13.04 7.94
C ARG A 162 -13.95 -12.99 8.64
N GLU A 163 -12.87 -12.92 7.88
CA GLU A 163 -11.50 -12.88 8.44
C GLU A 163 -11.27 -11.64 9.31
N PHE A 164 -11.75 -10.47 8.86
CA PHE A 164 -11.51 -9.19 9.53
C PHE A 164 -12.69 -8.65 10.34
N GLN A 165 -13.80 -9.40 10.40
CA GLN A 165 -15.04 -9.01 11.08
C GLN A 165 -15.56 -7.66 10.56
N VAL A 166 -15.71 -7.56 9.23
CA VAL A 166 -16.20 -6.37 8.52
C VAL A 166 -17.40 -6.74 7.63
N HIS A 167 -18.12 -5.75 7.09
CA HIS A 167 -19.32 -6.00 6.29
C HIS A 167 -18.99 -6.19 4.80
N ALA A 168 -19.39 -7.32 4.21
CA ALA A 168 -19.35 -7.49 2.76
C ALA A 168 -20.53 -6.74 2.12
N ALA A 169 -20.24 -5.79 1.25
CA ALA A 169 -21.26 -5.07 0.48
C ALA A 169 -21.64 -5.86 -0.78
N THR A 170 -22.88 -5.68 -1.25
CA THR A 170 -23.43 -6.37 -2.42
C THR A 170 -22.94 -5.81 -3.76
N SER A 171 -22.51 -4.54 -3.79
CA SER A 171 -21.95 -3.88 -4.96
C SER A 171 -20.91 -2.83 -4.56
N ALA A 172 -20.04 -2.42 -5.50
CA ALA A 172 -19.09 -1.33 -5.28
C ALA A 172 -19.81 -0.04 -4.87
N GLU A 173 -20.92 0.28 -5.54
CA GLU A 173 -21.76 1.44 -5.22
C GLU A 173 -22.33 1.35 -3.79
N ALA A 174 -22.93 0.23 -3.42
CA ALA A 174 -23.48 0.03 -2.08
C ALA A 174 -22.40 0.14 -1.00
N ALA A 175 -21.17 -0.26 -1.31
CA ALA A 175 -20.05 -0.13 -0.39
C ALA A 175 -19.69 1.35 -0.15
N VAL A 176 -19.60 2.17 -1.21
CA VAL A 176 -19.05 3.53 -1.11
C VAL A 176 -20.07 4.60 -0.75
N ARG A 177 -21.36 4.37 -0.96
CA ARG A 177 -22.37 5.36 -0.59
C ARG A 177 -22.37 5.61 0.91
N GLY A 178 -22.12 6.86 1.29
CA GLY A 178 -21.99 7.27 2.69
C GLY A 178 -20.69 6.85 3.36
N ALA A 179 -19.66 6.45 2.60
CA ALA A 179 -18.33 6.24 3.13
C ALA A 179 -17.60 7.57 3.36
N ASP A 180 -16.90 7.69 4.48
CA ASP A 180 -16.04 8.85 4.80
C ASP A 180 -14.62 8.66 4.27
N VAL A 181 -14.12 7.41 4.32
CA VAL A 181 -12.82 7.02 3.77
C VAL A 181 -13.02 5.85 2.82
N ILE A 182 -12.47 5.96 1.62
CA ILE A 182 -12.51 4.91 0.60
C ILE A 182 -11.06 4.49 0.29
N VAL A 183 -10.77 3.19 0.32
CA VAL A 183 -9.50 2.62 -0.14
C VAL A 183 -9.76 1.84 -1.42
N VAL A 184 -9.08 2.17 -2.51
CA VAL A 184 -9.21 1.49 -3.80
C VAL A 184 -7.99 0.60 -4.06
N ALA A 185 -8.07 -0.65 -3.61
CA ALA A 185 -6.98 -1.63 -3.66
C ALA A 185 -7.30 -2.79 -4.63
N THR A 186 -7.51 -2.47 -5.91
CA THR A 186 -7.87 -3.47 -6.94
C THR A 186 -6.88 -3.51 -8.11
N SER A 187 -6.91 -4.60 -8.87
CA SER A 187 -6.20 -4.73 -10.15
C SER A 187 -7.09 -4.43 -11.35
N ALA A 188 -8.23 -3.74 -11.15
CA ALA A 188 -9.15 -3.43 -12.23
C ALA A 188 -8.51 -2.45 -13.23
N THR A 189 -8.68 -2.73 -14.53
CA THR A 189 -8.22 -1.86 -15.62
C THR A 189 -9.33 -0.94 -16.14
N THR A 190 -10.56 -1.13 -15.65
CA THR A 190 -11.72 -0.30 -15.92
C THR A 190 -12.18 0.39 -14.63
N PRO A 191 -12.82 1.57 -14.72
CA PRO A 191 -13.29 2.29 -13.53
C PRO A 191 -14.28 1.46 -12.70
N ILE A 192 -13.99 1.29 -11.41
CA ILE A 192 -14.84 0.59 -10.43
C ILE A 192 -15.47 1.52 -9.39
N LEU A 193 -15.10 2.80 -9.40
CA LEU A 193 -15.62 3.84 -8.52
C LEU A 193 -16.08 5.01 -9.40
N ARG A 194 -17.30 5.48 -9.16
CA ARG A 194 -17.86 6.65 -9.85
C ARG A 194 -18.01 7.81 -8.88
N GLY A 195 -17.70 9.02 -9.34
CA GLY A 195 -17.81 10.23 -8.51
C GLY A 195 -19.21 10.47 -7.95
N GLU A 196 -20.27 10.09 -8.68
CA GLU A 196 -21.68 10.22 -8.26
C GLU A 196 -22.05 9.36 -7.03
N TRP A 197 -21.21 8.40 -6.66
CA TRP A 197 -21.39 7.55 -5.48
C TRP A 197 -20.66 8.10 -4.25
N VAL A 198 -19.66 8.95 -4.46
CA VAL A 198 -18.76 9.45 -3.42
C VAL A 198 -19.46 10.56 -2.64
N ALA A 199 -19.47 10.44 -1.31
CA ALA A 199 -20.05 11.46 -0.45
C ALA A 199 -19.20 12.76 -0.50
N PRO A 200 -19.84 13.95 -0.44
CA PRO A 200 -19.11 15.20 -0.26
C PRO A 200 -18.20 15.14 0.98
N GLY A 201 -16.92 15.49 0.80
CA GLY A 201 -15.93 15.46 1.88
C GLY A 201 -15.34 14.08 2.20
N ALA A 202 -15.63 13.05 1.42
CA ALA A 202 -14.96 11.75 1.54
C ALA A 202 -13.48 11.84 1.12
N HIS A 203 -12.61 11.16 1.86
CA HIS A 203 -11.20 10.97 1.52
C HIS A 203 -11.00 9.65 0.76
N ILE A 204 -10.22 9.67 -0.32
CA ILE A 204 -9.98 8.49 -1.16
C ILE A 204 -8.48 8.20 -1.17
N ASN A 205 -8.10 6.98 -0.80
CA ASN A 205 -6.76 6.41 -0.95
C ASN A 205 -6.71 5.48 -2.17
#